data_AF-A0A931Q148-F1
#
_entry.id   AF-A0A931Q148-F1
#
_cell.length_a   1.000
_cell.length_b   1.000
_cell.length_c   1.000
_cell.angle_alpha   90.00
_cell.angle_beta   90.00
_cell.angle_gamma   90.00
#
_symmetry.space_group_name_H-M   'P 1'
#
loop_
_entity.id
_entity.type
_entity.pdbx_description
1 polymer ?
#
loop_
_entity_poly.entity_id
_entity_poly.type
_entity_poly.pdbx_seq_one_letter_code
_entity_poly.pdbx_strand_id
1 'polypeptide(L)' 'MDFKQIQELIKMVNKSNLSEVTIEEKGFRLTIKQKEDNITQVMAATPVYASAPAPVAAPAL' A
#
# COMPACT_ATOMS: atom_id res chain seq x y z
N MET A 1 -31.11 10.99 -0.45
CA MET A 1 -30.25 10.58 -1.60
C MET A 1 -30.93 9.55 -2.50
N ASP A 2 -30.78 9.71 -3.82
CA ASP A 2 -31.31 8.81 -4.86
C ASP A 2 -30.22 7.95 -5.51
N PHE A 3 -30.60 6.82 -6.12
CA PHE A 3 -29.66 5.90 -6.78
C PHE A 3 -28.79 6.57 -7.86
N LYS A 4 -29.35 7.52 -8.63
CA LYS A 4 -28.60 8.29 -9.63
C LYS A 4 -27.47 9.11 -9.01
N GLN A 5 -27.73 9.79 -7.90
CA GLN A 5 -26.72 10.60 -7.21
C GLN A 5 -25.59 9.71 -6.67
N ILE A 6 -25.93 8.55 -6.13
CA ILE A 6 -24.93 7.57 -5.65
C ILE A 6 -24.04 7.08 -6.81
N GLN A 7 -24.60 6.80 -7.98
CA GLN A 7 -23.81 6.43 -9.17
C GLN A 7 -22.85 7.54 -9.63
N GLU A 8 -23.31 8.79 -9.69
CA GLU A 8 -22.45 9.92 -10.05
C GLU A 8 -21.34 10.13 -9.02
N LEU A 9 -21.66 9.97 -7.73
CA LEU A 9 -20.70 10.06 -6.65
C LEU A 9 -19.60 9.00 -6.77
N ILE A 10 -19.96 7.73 -7.00
CA ILE A 10 -18.99 6.64 -7.21
C ILE A 10 -18.09 6.93 -8.41
N LYS A 11 -18.66 7.41 -9.52
CA LYS A 11 -17.87 7.81 -10.71
C LYS A 11 -16.91 8.95 -10.39
N MET A 12 -17.36 9.94 -9.61
CA MET A 12 -16.52 11.06 -9.21
C MET A 12 -15.39 10.62 -8.26
N VAL A 13 -15.67 9.77 -7.27
CA VAL A 13 -14.67 9.20 -6.37
C VAL A 13 -13.57 8.47 -7.16
N ASN A 14 -13.97 7.64 -8.12
CA ASN A 14 -13.04 6.91 -8.98
C ASN A 14 -12.24 7.85 -9.91
N LYS A 15 -12.89 8.84 -10.52
CA LYS A 15 -12.23 9.81 -11.41
C LYS A 15 -11.29 10.77 -10.66
N SER A 16 -11.60 11.10 -9.41
CA SER A 16 -10.83 12.00 -8.57
C SER A 16 -9.74 11.31 -7.73
N ASN A 17 -9.53 9.99 -7.88
CA ASN A 17 -8.60 9.20 -7.04
C ASN A 17 -8.78 9.47 -5.53
N LEU A 18 -10.03 9.64 -5.08
CA LEU A 18 -10.29 9.90 -3.67
C LEU A 18 -10.26 8.59 -2.88
N SER A 19 -9.44 8.54 -1.84
CA SER A 19 -9.23 7.33 -1.02
C SER A 19 -10.41 7.06 -0.06
N GLU A 20 -11.09 8.09 0.44
CA GLU A 20 -12.22 7.96 1.34
C GLU A 20 -13.22 9.11 1.17
N VAL A 21 -14.51 8.79 1.08
CA VAL A 21 -15.62 9.74 1.08
C VAL A 21 -16.68 9.26 2.05
N THR A 22 -17.12 10.13 2.96
CA THR A 22 -18.23 9.87 3.88
C THR A 22 -19.29 10.95 3.72
N ILE A 23 -20.56 10.54 3.57
CA ILE A 23 -21.72 11.43 3.46
C ILE A 23 -22.74 11.01 4.52
N GLU A 24 -23.23 11.98 5.30
CA GLU A 24 -24.33 11.81 6.24
C GLU A 24 -25.50 12.72 5.88
N GLU A 25 -26.67 12.13 5.66
CA GLU A 25 -27.89 12.85 5.30
C GLU A 25 -29.10 12.24 6.02
N LYS A 26 -29.75 13.01 6.91
CA LYS A 26 -31.03 12.66 7.58
C LYS A 26 -31.11 11.20 8.10
N GLY A 27 -30.04 10.70 8.70
CA GLY A 27 -29.96 9.34 9.27
C GLY A 27 -29.40 8.27 8.33
N PHE A 28 -29.02 8.64 7.10
CA PHE A 28 -28.31 7.77 6.17
C PHE A 28 -26.83 8.16 6.13
N ARG A 29 -25.94 7.20 6.41
CA ARG A 29 -24.49 7.35 6.30
C ARG A 29 -23.96 6.45 5.20
N LEU A 30 -23.26 7.04 4.22
CA LEU A 30 -22.58 6.32 3.15
C LEU A 30 -21.08 6.58 3.24
N THR A 31 -20.29 5.52 3.39
CA THR A 31 -18.83 5.58 3.36
C THR A 31 -18.32 4.79 2.17
N ILE A 32 -17.55 5.45 1.32
CA ILE A 32 -16.89 4.88 0.14
C ILE A 32 -15.39 4.94 0.41
N LYS A 33 -14.74 3.77 0.52
CA LYS A 33 -13.28 3.65 0.65
C LYS A 33 -12.71 3.03 -0.61
N GLN A 34 -11.84 3.76 -1.31
CA GLN A 34 -10.96 3.13 -2.28
C GLN A 34 -9.86 2.43 -1.51
N LYS A 35 -9.79 1.11 -1.65
CA LYS A 35 -8.67 0.34 -1.14
C LYS A 35 -7.51 0.59 -2.10
N GLU A 36 -6.70 1.58 -1.77
CA GLU A 36 -5.39 1.70 -2.38
C GLU A 36 -4.54 0.61 -1.73
N ASP A 37 -4.54 -0.58 -2.34
CA ASP A 37 -3.46 -1.55 -2.13
C ASP A 37 -2.20 -0.86 -2.66
N ASN A 38 -1.64 0.05 -1.84
CA ASN A 38 -0.27 0.47 -1.92
C ASN A 38 0.50 -0.82 -1.73
N ILE A 39 0.77 -1.50 -2.85
CA ILE A 39 1.74 -2.57 -3.00
C ILE A 39 3.02 -2.01 -2.41
N THR A 40 3.15 -2.20 -1.10
CA THR A 40 4.36 -1.94 -0.36
C THR A 40 5.28 -2.99 -0.93
N GLN A 41 6.02 -2.63 -1.97
CA GLN A 41 7.11 -3.42 -2.49
C GLN A 41 8.09 -3.53 -1.34
N VAL A 42 7.88 -4.56 -0.53
CA VAL A 42 8.81 -4.98 0.49
C VAL A 42 10.04 -5.39 -0.32
N MET A 43 10.98 -4.46 -0.47
CA MET A 43 12.26 -4.74 -1.08
C MET A 43 12.87 -5.83 -0.21
N ALA A 44 12.84 -7.06 -0.71
CA ALA A 44 13.48 -8.18 -0.05
C ALA A 44 14.96 -7.84 0.09
N ALA A 45 15.40 -7.59 1.31
CA ALA A 45 16.81 -7.36 1.62
C ALA A 45 17.59 -8.60 1.16
N THR A 46 18.42 -8.43 0.13
CA THR A 46 19.32 -9.49 -0.33
C THR A 46 20.32 -9.79 0.80
N PRO A 47 20.52 -11.08 1.15
CA PRO A 47 21.47 -11.43 2.20
C PRO A 47 22.89 -11.05 1.76
N VAL A 48 23.51 -10.15 2.52
CA VAL A 48 24.92 -9.79 2.37
C VAL A 48 25.73 -10.97 2.88
N TYR A 49 26.35 -11.72 1.97
CA TYR A 49 27.26 -12.80 2.34
C TYR A 49 28.49 -12.20 3.02
N ALA A 50 28.67 -12.51 4.30
CA ALA A 50 29.90 -12.20 5.02
C ALA A 50 31.06 -13.00 4.40
N SER A 51 32.11 -12.30 4.01
CA SER A 51 33.34 -12.89 3.49
C SER A 51 34.02 -13.74 4.57
N ALA A 52 34.36 -14.98 4.21
CA ALA A 52 35.08 -15.90 5.07
C ALA A 52 36.53 -15.43 5.31
N PRO A 53 37.08 -15.59 6.54
CA PRO A 53 38.45 -15.18 6.84
C PRO A 53 39.47 -16.08 6.14
N ALA A 54 40.50 -15.44 5.57
CA ALA A 54 41.60 -16.11 4.87
C ALA A 54 42.53 -16.86 5.85
N PRO A 55 43.03 -18.06 5.47
CA PRO A 55 43.94 -18.82 6.32
C PRO A 55 45.32 -18.14 6.41
N VAL A 56 45.80 -17.97 7.65
CA VAL A 56 47.17 -17.53 7.95
C VAL A 56 48.13 -18.71 7.79
N ALA A 57 49.15 -18.55 6.94
CA ALA A 57 50.22 -19.53 6.78
C ALA A 57 51.14 -19.50 8.01
N ALA A 58 51.33 -20.66 8.64
CA ALA A 58 52.28 -20.83 9.74
C ALA A 58 53.73 -20.85 9.21
N PRO A 59 54.70 -20.21 9.89
CA PRO A 59 56.09 -20.24 9.47
C PRO A 59 56.71 -21.59 9.82
N ALA A 60 57.40 -22.19 8.85
CA ALA A 60 58.17 -23.41 9.03
C ALA A 60 59.50 -23.11 9.73
N LEU A 61 59.82 -23.91 10.76
CA LEU A 61 61.12 -23.99 11.43
C LEU A 61 61.93 -25.17 10.87
#